data_AF-A0A416CHU0-F1
#
_entry.id   AF-A0A416CHU0-F1
#
_cell.length_a   1.000
_cell.length_b   1.000
_cell.length_c   1.000
_cell.angle_alpha   90.00
_cell.angle_beta   90.00
_cell.angle_gamma   90.00
#
_symmetry.space_group_name_H-M   'P 1'
#
loop_
_entity.id
_entity.type
_entity.pdbx_description
1 polymer ?
#
loop_
_entity_poly.entity_id
_entity_poly.type
_entity_poly.pdbx_seq_one_letter_code
_entity_poly.pdbx_strand_id
1 'polypeptide(L)'
;MGKQNDAFTAYLGRAEVLADLYNGCLYQGEKVVQAGNLCEVQQFYQQGLSERVKRPTARRRERDAIRAFWNEKSYVLLAAEAQNQPHLTMPFRCMEYDLAEYARQLRYIRLKREGKLKTGVEYLNRISRMDVATYDMICVMLNLKELQDKKEKYLKNGKGSIDMCKAMEEWAEELREEGKSAGIKEGMKEGELRGMQKAKESMLKLVAKMSENGDTEYIARLLEPEVYRRMMDKYGME
;
A
#
# COMPACT_ATOMS: atom_id res chain seq x y z
N MET A 1 -6.90 -27.97 18.64
CA MET A 1 -7.88 -26.91 18.96
C MET A 1 -8.66 -27.41 20.16
N GLY A 2 -8.87 -26.57 21.18
CA GLY A 2 -9.50 -26.97 22.44
C GLY A 2 -11.00 -26.68 22.42
N LYS A 3 -11.77 -27.38 23.27
CA LYS A 3 -13.25 -27.33 23.35
C LYS A 3 -13.84 -25.90 23.41
N GLN A 4 -13.11 -24.95 23.98
CA GLN A 4 -13.54 -23.54 24.06
C GLN A 4 -13.48 -22.82 22.71
N ASN A 5 -12.47 -23.09 21.89
CA ASN A 5 -12.34 -22.47 20.57
C ASN A 5 -13.47 -22.95 19.66
N ASP A 6 -13.76 -24.26 19.70
CA ASP A 6 -14.81 -24.88 18.90
C ASP A 6 -16.20 -24.32 19.27
N ALA A 7 -16.45 -24.06 20.56
CA ALA A 7 -17.67 -23.42 21.03
C ALA A 7 -17.79 -21.96 20.57
N PHE A 8 -16.68 -21.21 20.56
CA PHE A 8 -16.64 -19.82 20.12
C PHE A 8 -16.82 -19.70 18.60
N THR A 9 -16.18 -20.58 17.84
CA THR A 9 -16.37 -20.70 16.38
C THR A 9 -17.83 -21.05 16.05
N ALA A 10 -18.44 -22.00 16.78
CA ALA A 10 -19.86 -22.32 16.60
C ALA A 10 -20.80 -21.17 16.98
N TYR A 11 -20.42 -20.35 17.96
CA TYR A 11 -21.15 -19.14 18.34
C TYR A 11 -21.09 -18.07 17.23
N LEU A 12 -19.89 -17.73 16.76
CA LEU A 12 -19.67 -16.78 15.66
C LEU A 12 -20.22 -17.28 14.33
N GLY A 13 -20.35 -18.59 14.15
CA GLY A 13 -20.93 -19.19 12.95
C GLY A 13 -22.40 -18.82 12.72
N ARG A 14 -23.14 -18.38 13.74
CA ARG A 14 -24.55 -18.00 13.60
C ARG A 14 -24.70 -16.65 12.90
N ALA A 15 -25.54 -16.59 11.87
CA ALA A 15 -25.76 -15.37 11.09
C ALA A 15 -26.21 -14.18 11.95
N GLU A 16 -27.08 -14.41 12.93
CA GLU A 16 -27.61 -13.40 13.85
C GLU A 16 -26.50 -12.79 14.72
N VAL A 17 -25.69 -13.65 15.33
CA VAL A 17 -24.56 -13.25 16.18
C VAL A 17 -23.53 -12.47 15.38
N LEU A 18 -23.24 -12.92 14.15
CA LEU A 18 -22.27 -12.27 13.28
C LEU A 18 -22.80 -10.91 12.78
N ALA A 19 -24.09 -10.81 12.44
CA ALA A 19 -24.73 -9.55 12.05
C ALA A 19 -24.69 -8.53 13.19
N ASP A 20 -25.04 -8.93 14.41
CA ASP A 20 -24.97 -8.07 15.59
C ASP A 20 -23.53 -7.62 15.89
N LEU A 21 -22.56 -8.53 15.76
CA LEU A 21 -21.15 -8.20 15.89
C LEU A 21 -20.72 -7.10 14.89
N TYR A 22 -21.11 -7.22 13.63
CA TYR A 22 -20.78 -6.22 12.61
C TYR A 22 -21.51 -4.89 12.82
N ASN A 23 -22.79 -4.93 13.17
CA ASN A 23 -23.55 -3.74 13.51
C ASN A 23 -22.91 -2.98 14.69
N GLY A 24 -22.49 -3.70 15.73
CA GLY A 24 -21.79 -3.12 16.86
C GLY A 24 -20.43 -2.53 16.48
N CYS A 25 -19.60 -3.27 15.74
CA CYS A 25 -18.22 -2.87 15.44
C CYS A 25 -18.11 -1.80 14.35
N LEU A 26 -18.94 -1.88 13.30
CA LEU A 26 -18.79 -1.06 12.09
C LEU A 26 -19.84 0.06 12.01
N TYR A 27 -21.01 -0.14 12.62
CA TYR A 27 -22.16 0.76 12.48
C TYR A 27 -22.62 1.33 13.83
N GLN A 28 -21.76 1.30 14.86
CA GLN A 28 -22.04 1.89 16.18
C GLN A 28 -23.36 1.39 16.82
N GLY A 29 -23.78 0.17 16.49
CA GLY A 29 -25.01 -0.45 16.98
C GLY A 29 -26.23 -0.25 16.10
N GLU A 30 -26.15 0.49 14.98
CA GLU A 30 -27.24 0.58 14.02
C GLU A 30 -27.43 -0.76 13.28
N LYS A 31 -28.69 -1.18 13.12
CA LYS A 31 -29.07 -2.47 12.50
C LYS A 31 -29.02 -2.44 10.98
N VAL A 32 -27.82 -2.26 10.42
CA VAL A 32 -27.58 -2.17 8.98
C VAL A 32 -27.44 -3.57 8.34
N VAL A 33 -26.68 -4.46 8.98
CA VAL A 33 -26.50 -5.85 8.56
C VAL A 33 -27.60 -6.70 9.18
N GLN A 34 -28.41 -7.35 8.34
CA GLN A 34 -29.42 -8.31 8.77
C GLN A 34 -28.92 -9.73 8.53
N ALA A 35 -29.27 -10.66 9.42
CA ALA A 35 -28.87 -12.07 9.29
C ALA A 35 -29.29 -12.69 7.94
N GLY A 36 -30.46 -12.29 7.41
CA GLY A 36 -30.94 -12.73 6.09
C GLY A 36 -30.08 -12.27 4.91
N ASN A 37 -29.26 -11.23 5.09
CA ASN A 37 -28.34 -10.71 4.08
C ASN A 37 -26.96 -11.38 4.16
N LEU A 38 -26.74 -12.27 5.14
CA LEU A 38 -25.51 -13.00 5.35
C LEU A 38 -25.63 -14.42 4.84
N CYS A 39 -25.12 -14.65 3.64
CA CYS A 39 -25.03 -15.98 3.07
C CYS A 39 -23.83 -16.72 3.65
N GLU A 40 -24.02 -17.99 4.00
CA GLU A 40 -22.87 -18.87 4.17
C GLU A 40 -22.13 -18.90 2.84
N VAL A 41 -20.81 -18.70 2.91
CA VAL A 41 -19.95 -18.95 1.77
C VAL A 41 -19.92 -20.47 1.62
N GLN A 42 -20.95 -21.04 0.97
CA GLN A 42 -21.04 -22.47 0.71
C GLN A 42 -19.69 -22.94 0.16
N GLN A 43 -19.09 -23.85 0.91
CA GLN A 43 -18.13 -24.92 0.60
C GLN A 43 -17.71 -25.16 -0.87
N PHE A 44 -17.37 -24.13 -1.66
CA PHE A 44 -16.45 -24.29 -2.79
C PHE A 44 -15.02 -24.61 -2.31
N TYR A 45 -14.83 -24.67 -0.99
CA TYR A 45 -13.71 -25.30 -0.32
C TYR A 45 -13.74 -26.85 -0.39
N GLN A 46 -14.87 -27.51 -0.66
CA GLN A 46 -14.97 -28.99 -0.59
C GLN A 46 -15.29 -29.75 -1.89
N GLN A 47 -15.68 -29.12 -3.00
CA GLN A 47 -15.86 -29.85 -4.26
C GLN A 47 -14.63 -29.81 -5.18
N GLY A 48 -13.79 -30.85 -5.02
CA GLY A 48 -13.21 -31.64 -6.11
C GLY A 48 -12.47 -30.91 -7.24
N LEU A 49 -11.22 -30.54 -7.00
CA LEU A 49 -10.21 -30.47 -8.06
C LEU A 49 -9.16 -31.57 -7.83
N SER A 50 -9.52 -32.74 -8.36
CA SER A 50 -8.77 -34.00 -8.45
C SER A 50 -8.62 -34.81 -7.15
N GLU A 51 -9.18 -36.02 -7.20
CA GLU A 51 -8.86 -37.15 -6.31
C GLU A 51 -7.40 -37.66 -6.46
N ARG A 52 -6.53 -36.95 -7.19
CA ARG A 52 -5.19 -37.43 -7.58
C ARG A 52 -4.00 -36.76 -6.90
N VAL A 53 -4.20 -35.84 -5.96
CA VAL A 53 -3.09 -35.31 -5.16
C VAL A 53 -3.30 -35.61 -3.68
N LYS A 54 -3.07 -36.87 -3.29
CA LYS A 54 -2.78 -37.23 -1.90
C LYS A 54 -1.37 -36.72 -1.55
N ARG A 55 -1.28 -35.48 -1.08
CA ARG A 55 -0.17 -35.03 -0.22
C ARG A 55 -0.76 -34.47 1.09
N PRO A 56 -0.72 -35.23 2.19
CA PRO A 56 -1.41 -34.89 3.44
C PRO A 56 -0.59 -33.95 4.36
N THR A 57 0.22 -33.03 3.83
CA THR A 57 1.17 -32.24 4.65
C THR A 57 0.92 -30.74 4.70
N ALA A 58 0.01 -30.18 3.91
CA ALA A 58 -0.41 -28.80 4.10
C ALA A 58 -1.54 -28.77 5.13
N ARG A 59 -1.23 -28.36 6.37
CA ARG A 59 -2.22 -28.07 7.41
C ARG A 59 -3.11 -26.94 6.87
N ARG A 60 -4.23 -27.29 6.25
CA ARG A 60 -5.20 -26.36 5.67
C ARG A 60 -5.73 -25.48 6.80
N ARG A 61 -5.37 -24.21 6.80
CA ARG A 61 -5.87 -23.22 7.75
C ARG A 61 -7.02 -22.49 7.06
N GLU A 62 -8.18 -22.54 7.66
CA GLU A 62 -9.38 -21.85 7.21
C GLU A 62 -9.73 -20.79 8.26
N ARG A 63 -10.40 -19.71 7.84
CA ARG A 63 -10.87 -18.68 8.76
C ARG A 63 -11.96 -19.27 9.66
N ASP A 64 -11.97 -18.91 10.95
CA ASP A 64 -12.89 -19.50 11.93
C ASP A 64 -14.36 -19.22 11.57
N ALA A 65 -14.69 -17.98 11.17
CA ALA A 65 -16.00 -17.63 10.65
C ALA A 65 -15.85 -16.76 9.40
N ILE A 66 -16.55 -17.11 8.32
CA ILE A 66 -16.63 -16.30 7.09
C ILE A 66 -18.03 -16.36 6.50
N ARG A 67 -18.61 -15.21 6.20
CA ARG A 67 -19.90 -15.07 5.52
C ARG A 67 -19.81 -14.03 4.41
N ALA A 68 -20.55 -14.25 3.33
CA ALA A 68 -20.70 -13.24 2.30
C ALA A 68 -21.87 -12.32 2.70
N PHE A 69 -21.59 -11.04 2.76
CA PHE A 69 -22.61 -10.00 2.81
C PHE A 69 -22.88 -9.50 1.40
N TRP A 70 -24.14 -9.51 1.02
CA TRP A 70 -24.60 -8.98 -0.25
C TRP A 70 -25.68 -7.92 0.00
N ASN A 71 -25.59 -6.82 -0.72
CA ASN A 71 -26.70 -5.90 -0.95
C ASN A 71 -26.77 -5.53 -2.45
N GLU A 72 -27.72 -4.70 -2.84
CA GLU A 72 -27.92 -4.30 -4.25
C GLU A 72 -26.69 -3.64 -4.91
N LYS A 73 -25.72 -3.16 -4.13
CA LYS A 73 -24.56 -2.38 -4.61
C LYS A 73 -23.22 -3.02 -4.31
N SER A 74 -23.15 -4.05 -3.46
CA SER A 74 -21.90 -4.48 -2.84
C SER A 74 -21.94 -5.96 -2.46
N TYR A 75 -20.84 -6.63 -2.76
CA TYR A 75 -20.56 -7.99 -2.29
C TYR A 75 -19.26 -7.96 -1.48
N VAL A 76 -19.35 -8.29 -0.19
CA VAL A 76 -18.24 -8.22 0.75
C VAL A 76 -18.10 -9.55 1.47
N LEU A 77 -16.86 -10.06 1.57
CA LEU A 77 -16.57 -11.20 2.44
C LEU A 77 -16.26 -10.68 3.84
N LEU A 78 -17.08 -11.08 4.79
CA LEU A 78 -16.94 -10.73 6.18
C LEU A 78 -16.40 -11.93 6.93
N ALA A 79 -15.22 -11.77 7.53
CA ALA A 79 -14.57 -12.84 8.28
C ALA A 79 -14.24 -12.41 9.72
N ALA A 80 -14.30 -13.36 10.64
CA ALA A 80 -13.93 -13.20 12.04
C ALA A 80 -13.08 -14.40 12.49
N GLU A 81 -12.06 -14.12 13.30
CA GLU A 81 -11.17 -15.13 13.89
C GLU A 81 -11.49 -15.23 15.38
N ALA A 82 -11.78 -16.45 15.84
CA ALA A 82 -12.04 -16.74 17.24
C ALA A 82 -10.70 -16.85 17.97
N GLN A 83 -10.26 -15.77 18.61
CA GLN A 83 -9.00 -15.75 19.35
C GLN A 83 -9.20 -15.42 20.83
N ASN A 84 -8.77 -16.36 21.69
CA ASN A 84 -8.77 -16.15 23.14
C ASN A 84 -7.63 -15.25 23.63
N GLN A 85 -6.57 -15.06 22.83
CA GLN A 85 -5.45 -14.16 23.14
C GLN A 85 -5.02 -13.41 21.88
N PRO A 86 -4.71 -12.11 21.96
CA PRO A 86 -4.19 -11.34 20.83
C PRO A 86 -2.88 -11.93 20.34
N HIS A 87 -2.83 -12.40 19.09
CA HIS A 87 -1.60 -12.88 18.48
C HIS A 87 -1.03 -11.81 17.55
N LEU A 88 0.21 -11.37 17.79
CA LEU A 88 0.85 -10.31 16.99
C LEU A 88 1.03 -10.67 15.50
N THR A 89 0.95 -11.95 15.14
CA THR A 89 1.08 -12.41 13.74
C THR A 89 -0.26 -12.47 13.02
N MET A 90 -1.37 -12.01 13.63
CA MET A 90 -2.68 -12.05 12.98
C MET A 90 -2.74 -11.29 11.65
N PRO A 91 -2.10 -10.12 11.50
CA PRO A 91 -2.04 -9.47 10.19
C PRO A 91 -1.41 -10.37 9.12
N PHE A 92 -0.32 -11.07 9.46
CA PHE A 92 0.34 -11.99 8.54
C PHE A 92 -0.54 -13.19 8.19
N ARG A 93 -1.25 -13.77 9.17
CA ARG A 93 -2.19 -14.87 8.93
C ARG A 93 -3.36 -14.45 8.03
N CYS A 94 -3.90 -13.24 8.21
CA CYS A 94 -4.91 -12.69 7.32
C CYS A 94 -4.43 -12.63 5.87
N MET A 95 -3.19 -12.15 5.64
CA MET A 95 -2.60 -12.12 4.31
C MET A 95 -2.39 -13.52 3.72
N GLU A 96 -1.99 -14.50 4.52
CA GLU A 96 -1.85 -15.90 4.08
C GLU A 96 -3.17 -16.48 3.57
N TYR A 97 -4.28 -16.20 4.25
CA TYR A 97 -5.61 -16.64 3.82
C TYR A 97 -6.00 -16.04 2.46
N ASP A 98 -5.79 -14.73 2.30
CA ASP A 98 -6.15 -14.02 1.08
C ASP A 98 -5.31 -14.47 -0.12
N LEU A 99 -4.00 -14.67 0.09
CA LEU A 99 -3.09 -15.20 -0.92
C LEU A 99 -3.46 -16.62 -1.34
N ALA A 100 -3.79 -17.49 -0.37
CA ALA A 100 -4.19 -18.87 -0.65
C ALA A 100 -5.49 -18.95 -1.46
N GLU A 101 -6.48 -18.10 -1.13
CA GLU A 101 -7.72 -18.01 -1.87
C GLU A 101 -7.53 -17.44 -3.27
N TYR A 102 -6.73 -16.38 -3.42
CA TYR A 102 -6.40 -15.84 -4.74
C TYR A 102 -5.70 -16.88 -5.62
N ALA A 103 -4.73 -17.62 -5.06
CA ALA A 103 -4.07 -18.71 -5.77
C ALA A 103 -5.05 -19.83 -6.18
N ARG A 104 -6.06 -20.14 -5.36
CA ARG A 104 -7.13 -21.08 -5.70
C ARG A 104 -8.01 -20.57 -6.84
N GLN A 105 -8.41 -19.30 -6.81
CA GLN A 105 -9.20 -18.67 -7.88
C GLN A 105 -8.45 -18.67 -9.21
N LEU A 106 -7.14 -18.36 -9.19
CA LEU A 106 -6.28 -18.44 -10.36
C LEU A 106 -6.23 -19.86 -10.96
N ARG A 107 -6.15 -20.89 -10.11
CA ARG A 107 -6.24 -22.30 -10.55
C ARG A 107 -7.62 -22.64 -11.13
N TYR A 108 -8.69 -22.17 -10.50
CA TYR A 108 -10.05 -22.40 -10.99
C TYR A 108 -10.28 -21.74 -12.35
N ILE A 109 -9.83 -20.49 -12.55
CA ILE A 109 -9.90 -19.80 -13.85
C ILE A 109 -9.15 -20.57 -14.94
N ARG A 110 -8.00 -21.15 -14.60
CA ARG A 110 -7.21 -22.00 -15.50
C ARG A 110 -7.98 -23.28 -15.86
N LEU A 111 -8.52 -23.99 -14.87
CA LEU A 111 -9.20 -25.28 -15.02
C LEU A 111 -10.55 -25.17 -15.72
N LYS A 112 -11.38 -24.16 -15.41
CA LYS A 112 -12.67 -23.92 -16.08
C LYS A 112 -12.51 -23.60 -17.59
N ARG A 113 -11.27 -23.39 -18.04
CA ARG A 113 -10.93 -22.96 -19.40
C ARG A 113 -9.88 -23.87 -20.05
N GLU A 114 -9.60 -25.04 -19.47
CA GLU A 114 -8.81 -26.07 -20.15
C GLU A 114 -9.48 -26.42 -21.49
N GLY A 115 -8.71 -26.22 -22.57
CA GLY A 115 -9.17 -26.21 -23.97
C GLY A 115 -9.09 -24.85 -24.69
N LYS A 116 -8.96 -23.71 -23.98
CA LYS A 116 -8.99 -22.35 -24.58
C LYS A 116 -7.76 -21.47 -24.35
N LEU A 117 -6.84 -21.82 -23.46
CA LEU A 117 -5.62 -21.04 -23.19
C LEU A 117 -4.41 -21.81 -23.72
N LYS A 118 -3.67 -21.22 -24.67
CA LYS A 118 -2.64 -21.93 -25.44
C LYS A 118 -1.23 -21.71 -24.90
N THR A 119 -0.95 -20.64 -24.14
CA THR A 119 0.39 -20.36 -23.58
C THR A 119 0.37 -19.52 -22.28
N GLY A 120 1.48 -19.50 -21.53
CA GLY A 120 1.64 -18.70 -20.30
C GLY A 120 1.62 -17.18 -20.52
N VAL A 121 1.95 -16.71 -21.73
CA VAL A 121 1.89 -15.28 -22.10
C VAL A 121 0.44 -14.80 -22.24
N GLU A 122 -0.46 -15.62 -22.77
CA GLU A 122 -1.91 -15.31 -22.81
C GLU A 122 -2.53 -15.23 -21.41
N TYR A 123 -1.96 -15.95 -20.44
CA TYR A 123 -2.39 -15.94 -19.05
C TYR A 123 -1.97 -14.64 -18.34
N LEU A 124 -0.71 -14.21 -18.49
CA LEU A 124 -0.19 -12.95 -17.93
C LEU A 124 -0.90 -11.72 -18.54
N ASN A 125 -1.08 -11.71 -19.87
CA ASN A 125 -1.86 -10.67 -20.58
C ASN A 125 -3.35 -10.60 -20.20
N ARG A 126 -3.83 -11.58 -19.43
CA ARG A 126 -5.21 -11.63 -18.92
C ARG A 126 -5.30 -11.40 -17.42
N ILE A 127 -4.26 -11.70 -16.61
CA ILE A 127 -4.16 -11.22 -15.22
C ILE A 127 -4.07 -9.69 -15.19
N SER A 128 -3.42 -9.09 -16.19
CA SER A 128 -3.44 -7.63 -16.35
C SER A 128 -4.85 -7.05 -16.47
N ARG A 129 -5.87 -7.86 -16.81
CA ARG A 129 -7.27 -7.45 -16.97
C ARG A 129 -8.04 -7.81 -15.71
N MET A 130 -8.06 -6.88 -14.78
CA MET A 130 -8.80 -7.00 -13.53
C MET A 130 -10.19 -6.40 -13.68
N ASP A 131 -11.21 -6.99 -13.05
CA ASP A 131 -12.53 -6.37 -13.01
C ASP A 131 -12.51 -5.13 -12.11
N VAL A 132 -13.46 -4.24 -12.36
CA VAL A 132 -13.52 -2.92 -11.71
C VAL A 132 -13.71 -3.02 -10.19
N ALA A 133 -14.51 -3.98 -9.71
CA ALA A 133 -14.78 -4.13 -8.28
C ALA A 133 -13.55 -4.65 -7.53
N THR A 134 -12.81 -5.59 -8.12
CA THR A 134 -11.54 -6.08 -7.56
C THR A 134 -10.48 -4.98 -7.55
N TYR A 135 -10.42 -4.13 -8.58
CA TYR A 135 -9.54 -2.95 -8.59
C TYR A 135 -9.86 -1.97 -7.46
N ASP A 136 -11.13 -1.62 -7.30
CA ASP A 136 -11.57 -0.70 -6.23
C ASP A 136 -11.24 -1.28 -4.85
N MET A 137 -11.50 -2.58 -4.65
CA MET A 137 -11.20 -3.27 -3.40
C MET A 137 -9.70 -3.22 -3.08
N ILE A 138 -8.83 -3.50 -4.06
CA ILE A 138 -7.37 -3.43 -3.86
C ILE A 138 -6.94 -1.99 -3.54
N CYS A 139 -7.47 -0.99 -4.25
CA CYS A 139 -7.12 0.41 -3.98
C CYS A 139 -7.53 0.84 -2.56
N VAL A 140 -8.72 0.43 -2.10
CA VAL A 140 -9.18 0.73 -0.73
C VAL A 140 -8.33 -0.01 0.31
N MET A 141 -8.08 -1.32 0.11
CA MET A 141 -7.33 -2.15 1.07
C MET A 141 -5.87 -1.70 1.23
N LEU A 142 -5.26 -1.21 0.16
CA LEU A 142 -3.88 -0.72 0.15
C LEU A 142 -3.76 0.79 0.37
N ASN A 143 -4.89 1.47 0.65
CA ASN A 143 -4.98 2.93 0.81
C ASN A 143 -4.37 3.72 -0.37
N LEU A 144 -4.59 3.23 -1.59
CA LEU A 144 -4.08 3.79 -2.85
C LEU A 144 -5.09 4.74 -3.46
N LYS A 145 -5.38 5.84 -2.76
CA LYS A 145 -6.43 6.80 -3.15
C LYS A 145 -6.16 7.43 -4.53
N GLU A 146 -4.90 7.71 -4.85
CA GLU A 146 -4.49 8.28 -6.14
C GLU A 146 -4.80 7.38 -7.33
N LEU A 147 -4.64 6.07 -7.17
CA LEU A 147 -4.99 5.07 -8.19
C LEU A 147 -6.51 4.93 -8.33
N GLN A 148 -7.26 5.09 -7.25
CA GLN A 148 -8.71 5.12 -7.28
C GLN A 148 -9.22 6.34 -8.07
N ASP A 149 -8.61 7.51 -7.87
CA ASP A 149 -8.98 8.74 -8.58
C ASP A 149 -8.63 8.67 -10.08
N LYS A 150 -7.55 7.96 -10.43
CA LYS A 150 -7.12 7.76 -11.83
C LYS A 150 -7.80 6.58 -12.53
N LYS A 151 -8.79 5.94 -11.90
CA LYS A 151 -9.47 4.74 -12.40
C LYS A 151 -9.96 4.83 -13.85
N GLU A 152 -10.55 5.96 -14.24
CA GLU A 152 -11.09 6.15 -15.61
C GLU A 152 -10.00 6.09 -16.68
N LYS A 153 -8.77 6.53 -16.35
CA LYS A 153 -7.60 6.49 -17.24
C LYS A 153 -7.24 5.05 -17.65
N TYR A 154 -7.46 4.10 -16.74
CA TYR A 154 -7.07 2.70 -16.91
C TYR A 154 -8.22 1.80 -17.38
N LEU A 155 -9.42 2.37 -17.52
CA LEU A 155 -10.60 1.66 -17.99
C LEU A 155 -10.49 1.42 -19.51
N LYS A 156 -10.58 0.16 -19.95
CA LYS A 156 -10.57 -0.13 -21.39
C LYS A 156 -11.92 0.14 -22.05
N ASN A 157 -11.91 0.93 -23.12
CA ASN A 157 -13.01 1.27 -24.03
C ASN A 157 -14.07 0.15 -24.17
N GLY A 158 -15.09 0.19 -23.32
CA GLY A 158 -16.31 -0.64 -23.42
C GLY A 158 -16.27 -2.06 -22.85
N LYS A 159 -15.24 -2.49 -22.09
CA LYS A 159 -15.15 -3.89 -21.58
C LYS A 159 -15.26 -4.09 -20.06
N GLY A 160 -15.51 -3.04 -19.28
CA GLY A 160 -15.70 -3.16 -17.83
C GLY A 160 -14.50 -3.79 -17.09
N SER A 161 -13.30 -3.65 -17.65
CA SER A 161 -12.05 -4.22 -17.11
C SER A 161 -10.94 -3.18 -17.14
N ILE A 162 -10.10 -3.18 -16.10
CA ILE A 162 -8.99 -2.25 -15.91
C ILE A 162 -7.67 -2.95 -16.25
N ASP A 163 -6.75 -2.22 -16.90
CA ASP A 163 -5.38 -2.69 -17.16
C ASP A 163 -4.47 -2.38 -15.97
N MET A 164 -4.37 -3.32 -15.04
CA MET A 164 -3.66 -3.14 -13.77
C MET A 164 -2.15 -3.03 -13.95
N CYS A 165 -1.57 -3.78 -14.89
CA CYS A 165 -0.13 -3.71 -15.16
C CYS A 165 0.27 -2.31 -15.62
N LYS A 166 -0.50 -1.75 -16.56
CA LYS A 166 -0.31 -0.37 -17.00
C LYS A 166 -0.49 0.64 -15.87
N ALA A 167 -1.48 0.45 -15.00
CA ALA A 167 -1.71 1.32 -13.86
C ALA A 167 -0.53 1.34 -12.88
N MET A 168 0.01 0.17 -12.54
CA MET A 168 1.15 0.05 -11.64
C MET A 168 2.45 0.56 -12.25
N GLU A 169 2.70 0.29 -13.53
CA GLU A 169 3.89 0.77 -14.24
C GLU A 169 3.93 2.30 -14.30
N GLU A 170 2.83 2.94 -14.72
CA GLU A 170 2.75 4.40 -14.80
C GLU A 170 2.83 5.05 -13.41
N TRP A 171 2.18 4.48 -12.39
CA TRP A 171 2.27 5.01 -11.03
C TRP A 171 3.70 4.89 -10.47
N ALA A 172 4.39 3.79 -10.74
CA ALA A 172 5.81 3.65 -10.36
C ALA A 172 6.73 4.64 -11.09
N GLU A 173 6.42 5.01 -12.33
CA GLU A 173 7.13 6.04 -13.08
C GLU A 173 6.90 7.44 -12.47
N GLU A 174 5.65 7.78 -12.17
CA GLU A 174 5.28 9.05 -11.51
C GLU A 174 6.00 9.22 -10.17
N LEU A 175 5.99 8.19 -9.30
CA LEU A 175 6.68 8.21 -8.02
C LEU A 175 8.19 8.41 -8.16
N ARG A 176 8.81 7.84 -9.21
CA ARG A 176 10.24 8.05 -9.49
C ARG A 176 10.54 9.49 -9.89
N GLU A 177 9.73 10.07 -10.76
CA GLU A 177 9.91 11.45 -11.21
C GLU A 177 9.65 12.45 -10.08
N GLU A 178 8.61 12.21 -9.27
CA GLU A 178 8.36 12.99 -8.05
C GLU A 178 9.55 12.91 -7.10
N GLY A 179 10.05 11.71 -6.82
CA GLY A 179 11.23 11.50 -5.98
C GLY A 179 12.48 12.21 -6.50
N LYS A 180 12.75 12.15 -7.81
CA LYS A 180 13.87 12.90 -8.43
C LYS A 180 13.68 14.40 -8.27
N SER A 181 12.49 14.92 -8.57
CA SER A 181 12.21 16.35 -8.53
C SER A 181 12.29 16.92 -7.10
N ALA A 182 11.79 16.17 -6.11
CA ALA A 182 11.89 16.51 -4.70
C ALA A 182 13.35 16.50 -4.24
N GLY A 183 14.10 15.44 -4.59
CA GLY A 183 15.52 15.33 -4.27
C GLY A 183 16.38 16.45 -4.86
N ILE A 184 16.11 16.86 -6.10
CA ILE A 184 16.81 18.01 -6.72
C ILE A 184 16.49 19.31 -5.97
N LYS A 185 15.22 19.57 -5.67
CA LYS A 185 14.81 20.80 -4.95
C LYS A 185 15.40 20.86 -3.55
N GLU A 186 15.39 19.75 -2.81
CA GLU A 186 16.00 19.67 -1.47
C GLU A 186 17.52 19.85 -1.55
N GLY A 187 18.19 19.16 -2.49
CA GLY A 187 19.62 19.29 -2.69
C GLY A 187 20.07 20.70 -3.08
N MET A 188 19.28 21.42 -3.90
CA MET A 188 19.55 22.83 -4.22
C MET A 188 19.43 23.72 -2.99
N LYS A 189 18.34 23.59 -2.20
CA LYS A 189 18.15 24.37 -0.98
C LYS A 189 19.26 24.12 0.04
N GLU A 190 19.62 22.86 0.25
CA GLU A 190 20.69 22.49 1.17
C GLU A 190 22.04 23.02 0.67
N GLY A 191 22.30 22.94 -0.63
CA GLY A 191 23.50 23.49 -1.27
C GLY A 191 23.62 25.00 -1.11
N GLU A 192 22.54 25.75 -1.35
CA GLU A 192 22.48 27.21 -1.15
C GLU A 192 22.73 27.58 0.31
N LEU A 193 22.04 26.91 1.24
CA LEU A 193 22.15 27.20 2.67
C LEU A 193 23.56 26.90 3.20
N ARG A 194 24.15 25.79 2.75
CA ARG A 194 25.55 25.43 3.06
C ARG A 194 26.55 26.41 2.42
N GLY A 195 26.27 26.89 1.22
CA GLY A 195 27.05 27.93 0.54
C GLY A 195 27.03 29.25 1.32
N MET A 196 25.85 29.71 1.74
CA MET A 196 25.70 30.90 2.58
C MET A 196 26.40 30.77 3.93
N GLN A 197 26.30 29.60 4.58
CA GLN A 197 27.01 29.35 5.84
C GLN A 197 28.53 29.44 5.68
N LYS A 198 29.10 28.78 4.65
CA LYS A 198 30.54 28.87 4.36
C LYS A 198 30.98 30.30 4.04
N ALA A 199 30.20 31.04 3.26
CA ALA A 199 30.49 32.44 2.96
C ALA A 199 30.47 33.31 4.22
N LYS A 200 29.48 33.11 5.10
CA LYS A 200 29.38 33.79 6.39
C LYS A 200 30.56 33.47 7.30
N GLU A 201 30.96 32.21 7.41
CA GLU A 201 32.14 31.80 8.18
C GLU A 201 33.43 32.43 7.63
N SER A 202 33.61 32.44 6.31
CA SER A 202 34.76 33.07 5.65
C SER A 202 34.82 34.56 5.94
N MET A 203 33.69 35.27 5.83
CA MET A 203 33.59 36.69 6.12
C MET A 203 33.88 37.00 7.59
N LEU A 204 33.36 36.21 8.53
CA LEU A 204 33.65 36.38 9.96
C LEU A 204 35.12 36.18 10.27
N LYS A 205 35.78 35.18 9.66
CA LYS A 205 37.23 34.96 9.79
C LYS A 205 38.03 36.14 9.23
N LEU A 206 37.60 36.74 8.12
CA LEU A 206 38.26 37.90 7.54
C LEU A 206 38.15 39.12 8.48
N VAL A 207 36.96 39.40 9.00
CA VAL A 207 36.73 40.48 9.97
C VAL A 207 37.55 40.30 11.23
N ALA A 208 37.69 39.06 11.73
CA ALA A 208 38.54 38.75 12.88
C ALA A 208 40.02 39.09 12.59
N LYS A 209 40.58 38.61 11.46
CA LYS A 209 41.96 38.94 11.05
C LYS A 209 42.19 40.44 10.87
N MET A 210 41.22 41.15 10.27
CA MET A 210 41.30 42.61 10.10
C MET A 210 41.31 43.34 11.44
N SER A 211 40.52 42.87 12.41
CA SER A 211 40.47 43.45 13.75
C SER A 211 41.78 43.22 14.52
N GLU A 212 42.38 42.03 14.40
CA GLU A 212 43.65 41.68 15.04
C GLU A 212 44.84 42.48 14.49
N ASN A 213 44.85 42.78 13.19
CA ASN A 213 45.96 43.46 12.51
C ASN A 213 45.75 44.98 12.33
N GLY A 214 44.69 45.55 12.91
CA GLY A 214 44.43 47.00 12.91
C GLY A 214 43.81 47.57 11.63
N ASP A 215 43.28 46.73 10.73
CA ASP A 215 42.61 47.14 9.48
C ASP A 215 41.11 47.46 9.70
N THR A 216 40.73 47.99 10.87
CA THR A 216 39.32 48.17 11.26
C THR A 216 38.56 49.16 10.38
N GLU A 217 39.25 50.14 9.78
CA GLU A 217 38.66 51.12 8.87
C GLU A 217 38.06 50.46 7.61
N TYR A 218 38.63 49.34 7.17
CA TYR A 218 38.18 48.63 5.97
C TYR A 218 36.99 47.70 6.23
N ILE A 219 36.68 47.36 7.50
CA ILE A 219 35.58 46.46 7.85
C ILE A 219 34.24 47.04 7.39
N ALA A 220 34.02 48.34 7.60
CA ALA A 220 32.80 49.03 7.18
C ALA A 220 32.61 49.05 5.65
N ARG A 221 33.68 48.81 4.89
CA ARG A 221 33.72 48.85 3.42
C ARG A 221 33.80 47.46 2.80
N LEU A 222 33.68 46.37 3.57
CA LEU A 222 33.73 44.99 3.06
C LEU A 222 32.59 44.63 2.09
N LEU A 223 31.53 45.44 2.03
CA LEU A 223 30.49 45.32 1.01
C LEU A 223 30.98 45.78 -0.39
N GLU A 224 32.05 46.57 -0.47
CA GLU A 224 32.69 46.95 -1.72
C GLU A 224 33.51 45.75 -2.24
N PRO A 225 33.20 45.19 -3.44
CA PRO A 225 33.86 43.98 -3.95
C PRO A 225 35.39 44.11 -4.09
N GLU A 226 35.86 45.31 -4.40
CA GLU A 226 37.29 45.62 -4.54
C GLU A 226 38.03 45.56 -3.19
N VAL A 227 37.41 46.11 -2.14
CA VAL A 227 37.95 46.06 -0.77
C VAL A 227 37.92 44.63 -0.24
N TYR A 228 36.82 43.90 -0.49
CA TYR A 228 36.70 42.50 -0.10
C TYR A 228 37.81 41.64 -0.71
N ARG A 229 38.02 41.70 -2.03
CA ARG A 229 39.10 40.94 -2.69
C ARG A 229 40.47 41.32 -2.16
N ARG A 230 40.76 42.62 -2.10
CA ARG A 230 42.06 43.11 -1.61
C ARG A 230 42.37 42.60 -0.19
N MET A 231 41.37 42.54 0.68
CA MET A 231 41.55 42.04 2.05
C MET A 231 41.66 40.51 2.08
N MET A 232 40.87 39.78 1.29
CA MET A 232 41.01 38.32 1.16
C MET A 232 42.42 37.93 0.67
N ASP A 233 42.97 38.65 -0.32
CA ASP A 233 44.31 38.45 -0.85
C ASP A 233 45.38 38.76 0.21
N LYS A 234 45.25 39.90 0.91
CA LYS A 234 46.18 40.32 1.98
C LYS A 234 46.33 39.24 3.06
N TYR A 235 45.26 38.51 3.35
CA TYR A 235 45.22 37.49 4.40
C TYR A 235 45.31 36.04 3.89
N GLY A 236 45.49 35.84 2.58
CA GLY A 236 45.58 34.53 1.94
C GLY A 236 44.33 33.67 2.17
N MET A 237 43.14 34.24 2.01
CA MET A 237 41.86 33.61 2.32
C MET A 237 41.02 33.23 1.08
N GLU A 238 41.61 33.21 -0.12
CA GLU A 238 40.95 32.74 -1.36
C GLU A 238 40.45 31.30 -1.28
#